data_AF-O16431-F1
#
_entry.id   AF-O16431-F1
#
_cell.length_a   1.000
_cell.length_b   1.000
_cell.length_c   1.000
_cell.angle_alpha   90.00
_cell.angle_beta   90.00
_cell.angle_gamma   90.00
#
_symmetry.space_group_name_H-M   'P 1'
#
loop_
_entity.id
_entity.type
_entity.pdbx_description
1 polymer ?
#
loop_
_entity_poly.entity_id
_entity_poly.type
_entity_poly.pdbx_seq_one_letter_code
_entity_poly.pdbx_strand_id
1 'polypeptide(L)'
;MNCLESSPLIFRIFTHSIHFVSLPTYFLALFSLVSIKSKVFVTYRYFLLWHVLENLFFEMHSDFLVAPAVHPPFCAIRATGILSQIGMSSLVQFYWLSLAIQFFDTFLAILTSQDAYRFQEEHKATFLKQDPSAHFLTCDNVYLFVPFADYISTTIIILWIVECIVLFLSIPGTAIFINLSISKSASESTWKIQKNLLKSLVIQASIHSIMMGVPNGMFNYAFFFGYENESLAYGAFVILTYHGFVSTFALIIFTKPLREYLLIAFKMKKTATQKVSMTSLHKRTSVF
;
A
#
# COMPACT_ATOMS: atom_id res chain seq x y z
N MET A 1 13.92 -27.56 -13.65
CA MET A 1 13.16 -26.30 -13.77
C MET A 1 13.72 -25.31 -12.77
N ASN A 2 13.81 -24.04 -13.12
CA ASN A 2 14.35 -23.02 -12.21
C ASN A 2 13.20 -22.40 -11.41
N CYS A 3 13.00 -22.83 -10.16
CA CYS A 3 11.98 -22.24 -9.27
C CYS A 3 12.23 -20.74 -9.00
N LEU A 4 13.45 -20.24 -9.28
CA LEU A 4 13.83 -18.83 -9.16
C LEU A 4 13.84 -18.10 -10.52
N GLU A 5 13.25 -18.69 -11.56
CA GLU A 5 13.10 -18.00 -12.84
C GLU A 5 12.25 -16.73 -12.65
N SER A 6 12.87 -15.60 -12.99
CA SER A 6 12.30 -14.27 -12.80
C SER A 6 11.12 -14.00 -13.71
N SER A 7 10.24 -13.09 -13.28
CA SER A 7 9.19 -12.49 -14.11
C SER A 7 9.75 -11.78 -15.36
N PRO A 8 8.89 -11.49 -16.37
CA PRO A 8 9.31 -10.86 -17.61
C PRO A 8 10.14 -9.59 -17.41
N LEU A 9 11.16 -9.40 -18.26
CA LEU A 9 12.10 -8.29 -18.15
C LEU A 9 11.42 -6.93 -18.13
N ILE A 10 10.40 -6.72 -18.96
CA ILE A 10 9.64 -5.46 -19.01
C ILE A 10 9.02 -5.14 -17.66
N PHE A 11 8.34 -6.11 -17.03
CA PHE A 11 7.73 -5.91 -15.71
C PHE A 11 8.78 -5.48 -14.68
N ARG A 12 9.92 -6.19 -14.64
CA ARG A 12 11.03 -5.89 -13.72
C ARG A 12 11.66 -4.53 -13.96
N ILE A 13 11.79 -4.09 -15.22
CA ILE A 13 12.30 -2.76 -15.53
C ILE A 13 11.38 -1.69 -14.94
N PHE A 14 10.06 -1.83 -15.11
CA PHE A 14 9.11 -0.88 -14.55
C PHE A 14 9.16 -0.86 -13.03
N THR A 15 9.06 -2.01 -12.38
CA THR A 15 9.06 -2.07 -10.91
C THR A 15 10.39 -1.64 -10.30
N HIS A 16 11.54 -2.06 -10.83
CA HIS A 16 12.84 -1.69 -10.23
C HIS A 16 13.28 -0.26 -10.56
N SER A 17 12.91 0.30 -11.70
CA SER A 17 13.32 1.67 -12.06
C SER A 17 12.60 2.76 -11.27
N ILE A 18 11.40 2.48 -10.74
CA ILE A 18 10.65 3.48 -9.96
C ILE A 18 11.41 3.91 -8.70
N HIS A 19 12.24 3.04 -8.13
CA HIS A 19 13.00 3.32 -6.91
C HIS A 19 14.00 4.48 -7.06
N PHE A 20 14.45 4.79 -8.29
CA PHE A 20 15.26 5.98 -8.54
C PHE A 20 14.55 7.29 -8.18
N VAL A 21 13.21 7.30 -8.22
CA VAL A 21 12.39 8.48 -7.89
C VAL A 21 11.54 8.29 -6.65
N SER A 22 11.06 7.08 -6.36
CA SER A 22 10.22 6.82 -5.20
C SER A 22 11.01 6.89 -3.90
N LEU A 23 12.19 6.27 -3.80
CA LEU A 23 13.02 6.32 -2.58
C LEU A 23 13.38 7.75 -2.17
N PRO A 24 13.91 8.62 -3.06
CA PRO A 24 14.10 10.04 -2.71
C PRO A 24 12.81 10.73 -2.25
N THR A 25 11.68 10.42 -2.88
CA THR A 25 10.37 11.00 -2.53
C THR A 25 9.94 10.59 -1.12
N TYR A 26 10.05 9.30 -0.76
CA TYR A 26 9.76 8.81 0.58
C TYR A 26 10.69 9.45 1.62
N PHE A 27 12.00 9.49 1.37
CA PHE A 27 12.95 10.11 2.30
C PHE A 27 12.70 11.61 2.50
N LEU A 28 12.38 12.33 1.43
CA LEU A 28 12.01 13.75 1.50
C LEU A 28 10.74 13.95 2.34
N ALA A 29 9.71 13.13 2.14
CA ALA A 29 8.49 13.18 2.93
C ALA A 29 8.77 12.90 4.41
N LEU A 30 9.47 11.81 4.72
CA LEU A 30 9.79 11.40 6.10
C LEU A 30 10.64 12.45 6.82
N PHE A 31 11.73 12.90 6.20
CA PHE A 31 12.61 13.92 6.78
C PHE A 31 11.86 15.22 7.08
N SER A 32 11.00 15.64 6.14
CA SER A 32 10.21 16.86 6.31
C SER A 32 9.16 16.71 7.42
N LEU A 33 8.46 15.58 7.47
CA LEU A 33 7.48 15.30 8.52
C LEU A 33 8.13 15.32 9.91
N VAL A 34 9.31 14.70 10.08
CA VAL A 34 10.08 14.73 11.33
C VAL A 34 10.52 16.16 11.69
N SER A 35 10.94 16.94 10.69
CA SER A 35 11.48 18.28 10.88
C SER A 35 10.43 19.35 11.21
N ILE A 36 9.17 19.15 10.82
CA ILE A 36 8.08 20.10 11.11
C ILE A 36 7.73 20.06 12.62
N LYS A 37 7.98 21.19 13.29
CA LYS A 37 7.58 21.42 14.69
C LYS A 37 6.30 22.26 14.73
N SER A 38 5.14 21.61 14.83
CA SER A 38 3.84 22.28 14.98
C SER A 38 2.94 21.54 15.98
N LYS A 39 2.45 22.26 17.01
CA LYS A 39 1.55 21.70 18.03
C LYS A 39 0.19 21.26 17.45
N VAL A 40 -0.27 21.91 16.39
CA VAL A 40 -1.55 21.60 15.71
C VAL A 40 -1.44 20.40 14.78
N PHE A 41 -0.23 20.04 14.37
CA PHE A 41 0.02 18.98 13.38
C PHE A 41 0.49 17.66 14.01
N VAL A 42 0.74 17.60 15.32
CA VAL A 42 1.40 16.44 15.97
C VAL A 42 0.67 15.13 15.72
N THR A 43 -0.65 15.06 15.96
CA THR A 43 -1.42 13.83 15.79
C THR A 43 -1.44 13.38 14.32
N TYR A 44 -1.71 14.31 13.40
CA TYR A 44 -1.71 14.05 11.96
C TYR A 44 -0.32 13.64 11.45
N ARG A 45 0.75 14.20 12.02
CA ARG A 45 2.13 13.87 11.65
C ARG A 45 2.45 12.40 11.89
N TYR A 46 2.05 11.82 13.02
CA TYR A 46 2.33 10.41 13.29
C TYR A 46 1.60 9.49 12.32
N PHE A 47 0.33 9.80 12.03
CA PHE A 47 -0.43 9.09 11.00
C PHE A 47 0.27 9.17 9.63
N LEU A 48 0.71 10.36 9.22
CA LEU A 48 1.40 10.55 7.95
C LEU A 48 2.78 9.90 7.91
N LEU A 49 3.52 9.86 9.02
CA LEU A 49 4.79 9.14 9.10
C LEU A 49 4.58 7.64 8.93
N TRP A 50 3.62 7.08 9.67
CA TRP A 50 3.24 5.67 9.56
C TRP A 50 2.84 5.33 8.13
N HIS A 51 1.95 6.13 7.54
CA HIS A 51 1.48 5.99 6.16
C HIS A 51 2.63 5.94 5.14
N VAL A 52 3.59 6.85 5.24
CA VAL A 52 4.73 6.90 4.30
C VAL A 52 5.67 5.72 4.50
N LEU A 53 5.87 5.26 5.75
CA LEU A 53 6.69 4.08 6.06
C LEU A 53 6.05 2.80 5.54
N GLU A 54 4.74 2.64 5.71
CA GLU A 54 3.98 1.48 5.24
C GLU A 54 4.04 1.37 3.71
N ASN A 55 3.82 2.48 3.00
CA ASN A 55 3.95 2.54 1.54
C ASN A 55 5.35 2.16 1.05
N LEU A 56 6.39 2.71 1.69
CA LEU A 56 7.77 2.38 1.37
C LEU A 56 8.03 0.89 1.61
N PHE A 57 7.61 0.35 2.75
CA PHE A 57 7.80 -1.06 3.08
C PHE A 57 7.09 -1.97 2.10
N PHE A 58 5.84 -1.67 1.75
CA PHE A 58 5.06 -2.42 0.77
C PHE A 58 5.75 -2.44 -0.60
N GLU A 59 6.20 -1.29 -1.09
CA GLU A 59 6.88 -1.19 -2.39
C GLU A 59 8.15 -2.06 -2.42
N MET A 60 8.99 -1.96 -1.38
CA MET A 60 10.20 -2.77 -1.27
C MET A 60 9.90 -4.26 -1.11
N HIS A 61 8.83 -4.59 -0.39
CA HIS A 61 8.40 -5.97 -0.18
C HIS A 61 7.91 -6.61 -1.48
N SER A 62 7.03 -5.93 -2.21
CA SER A 62 6.51 -6.41 -3.50
C SER A 62 7.62 -6.61 -4.53
N ASP A 63 8.52 -5.63 -4.68
CA ASP A 63 9.45 -5.58 -5.82
C ASP A 63 10.74 -6.37 -5.62
N PHE A 64 11.28 -6.40 -4.39
CA PHE A 64 12.56 -7.06 -4.10
C PHE A 64 12.41 -8.33 -3.27
N LEU A 65 11.55 -8.31 -2.25
CA LEU A 65 11.42 -9.43 -1.32
C LEU A 65 10.63 -10.57 -1.95
N VAL A 66 9.45 -10.26 -2.50
CA VAL A 66 8.57 -11.23 -3.16
C VAL A 66 8.92 -11.38 -4.64
N ALA A 67 8.99 -10.28 -5.39
CA ALA A 67 9.19 -10.25 -6.84
C ALA A 67 8.31 -11.28 -7.57
N PRO A 68 6.99 -11.03 -7.69
CA PRO A 68 6.03 -12.02 -8.14
C PRO A 68 6.20 -12.36 -9.63
N ALA A 69 6.00 -13.64 -9.96
CA ALA A 69 5.84 -14.16 -11.31
C ALA A 69 4.52 -14.94 -11.38
N VAL A 70 3.65 -14.59 -12.33
CA VAL A 70 2.33 -15.21 -12.51
C VAL A 70 2.41 -16.40 -13.47
N HIS A 71 1.49 -17.36 -13.33
CA HIS A 71 1.46 -18.60 -14.12
C HIS A 71 0.05 -18.94 -14.62
N PRO A 72 -0.52 -18.21 -15.60
CA PRO A 72 -1.82 -18.58 -16.16
C PRO A 72 -1.78 -19.95 -16.85
N PRO A 73 -2.92 -20.65 -16.96
CA PRO A 73 -4.23 -20.28 -16.44
C PRO A 73 -4.38 -20.51 -14.94
N PHE A 74 -3.35 -21.05 -14.29
CA PHE A 74 -3.36 -21.26 -12.85
C PHE A 74 -3.38 -19.89 -12.15
N CYS A 75 -4.28 -19.75 -11.18
CA CYS A 75 -4.27 -18.63 -10.26
C CYS A 75 -3.11 -18.79 -9.27
N ALA A 76 -1.88 -18.80 -9.77
CA ALA A 76 -0.67 -19.07 -9.02
C ALA A 76 0.30 -17.91 -9.15
N ILE A 77 0.94 -17.58 -8.03
CA ILE A 77 2.02 -16.61 -7.93
C ILE A 77 3.25 -17.33 -7.42
N ARG A 78 4.34 -17.25 -8.19
CA ARG A 78 5.67 -17.69 -7.77
C ARG A 78 6.45 -16.47 -7.28
N ALA A 79 6.90 -16.51 -6.04
CA ALA A 79 7.80 -15.49 -5.52
C ALA A 79 9.24 -15.81 -5.98
N THR A 80 9.95 -14.82 -6.51
CA THR A 80 11.31 -15.01 -7.08
C THR A 80 12.36 -14.12 -6.41
N GLY A 81 11.93 -13.29 -5.46
CA GLY A 81 12.75 -12.29 -4.79
C GLY A 81 13.66 -12.86 -3.72
N ILE A 82 14.24 -11.95 -2.93
CA ILE A 82 15.25 -12.26 -1.91
C ILE A 82 14.74 -13.29 -0.89
N LEU A 83 13.46 -13.21 -0.49
CA LEU A 83 12.89 -14.15 0.48
C LEU A 83 12.89 -15.59 -0.05
N SER A 84 12.60 -15.77 -1.34
CA SER A 84 12.66 -17.08 -1.97
C SER A 84 14.10 -17.58 -2.12
N GLN A 85 15.06 -16.69 -2.37
CA GLN A 85 16.48 -17.04 -2.48
C GLN A 85 17.07 -17.55 -1.16
N ILE A 86 16.56 -17.06 -0.02
CA ILE A 86 16.95 -17.56 1.31
C ILE A 86 16.11 -18.76 1.77
N GLY A 87 15.26 -19.33 0.91
CA GLY A 87 14.48 -20.54 1.18
C GLY A 87 13.16 -20.33 1.92
N MET A 88 12.63 -19.11 1.97
CA MET A 88 11.33 -18.86 2.59
C MET A 88 10.19 -19.39 1.71
N SER A 89 9.23 -20.10 2.32
CA SER A 89 8.07 -20.62 1.58
C SER A 89 7.15 -19.50 1.10
N SER A 90 6.43 -19.76 0.00
CA SER A 90 5.46 -18.80 -0.56
C SER A 90 4.32 -18.47 0.39
N LEU A 91 3.92 -19.43 1.24
CA LEU A 91 2.86 -19.24 2.23
C LEU A 91 3.24 -18.14 3.23
N VAL A 92 4.47 -18.19 3.74
CA VAL A 92 4.98 -17.16 4.67
C VAL A 92 5.09 -15.81 3.95
N GLN A 93 5.62 -15.80 2.73
CA GLN A 93 5.73 -14.57 1.94
C GLN A 93 4.36 -13.96 1.62
N PHE A 94 3.38 -14.78 1.25
CA PHE A 94 2.01 -14.34 1.01
C PHE A 94 1.37 -13.79 2.28
N TYR A 95 1.55 -14.46 3.43
CA TYR A 95 1.04 -13.95 4.70
C TYR A 95 1.71 -12.65 5.12
N TRP A 96 3.00 -12.46 4.85
CA TRP A 96 3.69 -11.18 5.07
C TRP A 96 3.17 -10.06 4.15
N LEU A 97 2.83 -10.40 2.91
CA LEU A 97 2.16 -9.47 1.99
C LEU A 97 0.75 -9.14 2.50
N SER A 98 -0.05 -10.14 2.92
CA SER A 98 -1.37 -9.93 3.53
C SER A 98 -1.28 -9.11 4.81
N LEU A 99 -0.25 -9.30 5.63
CA LEU A 99 0.07 -8.50 6.82
C LEU A 99 0.29 -7.02 6.48
N ALA A 100 0.99 -6.75 5.37
CA ALA A 100 1.25 -5.39 4.90
C ALA A 100 0.01 -4.70 4.34
N ILE A 101 -1.04 -5.47 4.02
CA ILE A 101 -2.32 -4.96 3.50
C ILE A 101 -3.37 -4.91 4.64
N GLN A 102 -3.39 -5.90 5.55
CA GLN A 102 -4.48 -6.15 6.50
C GLN A 102 -4.04 -6.77 7.85
N PHE A 103 -4.43 -6.12 8.95
CA PHE A 103 -4.22 -6.64 10.30
C PHE A 103 -5.16 -7.82 10.67
N PHE A 104 -6.37 -7.89 10.11
CA PHE A 104 -7.32 -8.98 10.43
C PHE A 104 -6.96 -10.31 9.74
N ASP A 105 -6.46 -10.26 8.50
CA ASP A 105 -5.96 -11.43 7.77
C ASP A 105 -4.79 -12.10 8.49
N THR A 106 -3.99 -11.31 9.20
CA THR A 106 -2.85 -11.77 9.99
C THR A 106 -3.25 -12.77 11.06
N PHE A 107 -4.33 -12.49 11.80
CA PHE A 107 -4.75 -13.37 12.90
C PHE A 107 -5.26 -14.70 12.37
N LEU A 108 -6.04 -14.66 11.29
CA LEU A 108 -6.49 -15.86 10.59
C LEU A 108 -5.30 -16.67 10.08
N ALA A 109 -4.35 -16.02 9.39
CA ALA A 109 -3.16 -16.63 8.83
C ALA A 109 -2.31 -17.37 9.88
N ILE A 110 -2.15 -16.79 11.08
CA ILE A 110 -1.43 -17.44 12.19
C ILE A 110 -2.20 -18.69 12.64
N LEU A 111 -3.50 -18.56 12.89
CA LEU A 111 -4.34 -19.65 13.42
C LEU A 111 -4.51 -20.80 12.44
N THR A 112 -4.50 -20.53 11.13
CA THR A 112 -4.78 -21.52 10.09
C THR A 112 -3.53 -21.96 9.32
N SER A 113 -2.34 -21.47 9.68
CA SER A 113 -1.08 -21.72 8.97
C SER A 113 -0.80 -23.20 8.67
N GLN A 114 -1.04 -24.10 9.63
CA GLN A 114 -0.80 -25.53 9.44
C GLN A 114 -1.78 -26.16 8.44
N ASP A 115 -3.07 -25.81 8.54
CA ASP A 115 -4.09 -26.27 7.60
C ASP A 115 -3.85 -25.66 6.21
N ALA A 116 -3.42 -24.40 6.14
CA ALA A 116 -3.12 -23.71 4.88
C ALA A 116 -1.98 -24.41 4.13
N TYR A 117 -0.92 -24.78 4.86
CA TYR A 117 0.18 -25.56 4.29
C TYR A 117 -0.32 -26.90 3.74
N ARG A 118 -1.14 -27.64 4.52
CA ARG A 118 -1.71 -28.92 4.07
C ARG A 118 -2.54 -28.76 2.80
N PHE A 119 -3.47 -27.79 2.76
CA PHE A 119 -4.31 -27.58 1.59
C PHE A 119 -3.51 -27.13 0.37
N GLN A 120 -2.50 -26.29 0.52
CA GLN A 120 -1.61 -25.92 -0.58
C GLN A 120 -0.94 -27.14 -1.22
N GLU A 121 -0.41 -28.05 -0.40
CA GLU A 121 0.24 -29.27 -0.91
C GLU A 121 -0.75 -30.21 -1.60
N GLU A 122 -1.94 -30.42 -1.01
CA GLU A 122 -3.00 -31.25 -1.58
C GLU A 122 -3.50 -30.71 -2.93
N HIS A 123 -3.74 -29.41 -3.02
CA HIS A 123 -4.21 -28.76 -4.24
C HIS A 123 -3.14 -28.79 -5.33
N LYS A 124 -1.89 -28.38 -5.02
CA LYS A 124 -0.77 -28.45 -5.97
C LYS A 124 -0.57 -29.86 -6.52
N ALA A 125 -0.61 -30.87 -5.66
CA ALA A 125 -0.48 -32.27 -6.08
C ALA A 125 -1.65 -32.72 -6.97
N THR A 126 -2.87 -32.25 -6.70
CA THR A 126 -4.05 -32.54 -7.51
C THR A 126 -3.95 -31.91 -8.89
N PHE A 127 -3.60 -30.63 -8.98
CA PHE A 127 -3.41 -29.94 -10.25
C PHE A 127 -2.25 -30.51 -11.07
N LEU A 128 -1.14 -30.87 -10.42
CA LEU A 128 -0.01 -31.51 -11.10
C LEU A 128 -0.36 -32.90 -11.66
N LYS A 129 -1.26 -33.65 -11.02
CA LYS A 129 -1.77 -34.92 -11.56
C LYS A 129 -2.65 -34.72 -12.79
N GLN A 130 -3.42 -33.63 -12.82
CA GLN A 130 -4.30 -33.29 -13.94
C GLN A 130 -3.51 -32.72 -15.13
N ASP A 131 -2.52 -31.88 -14.85
CA ASP A 131 -1.61 -31.32 -15.84
C ASP A 131 -0.15 -31.56 -15.41
N PRO A 132 0.45 -32.67 -15.84
CA PRO A 132 1.85 -32.96 -15.55
C PRO A 132 2.83 -31.92 -16.10
N SER A 133 2.44 -31.09 -17.07
CA SER A 133 3.32 -30.06 -17.63
C SER A 133 3.52 -28.88 -16.68
N ALA A 134 2.62 -28.69 -15.70
CA ALA A 134 2.65 -27.67 -14.67
C ALA A 134 3.70 -27.97 -13.56
N HIS A 135 4.90 -28.39 -13.95
CA HIS A 135 5.98 -28.75 -13.03
C HIS A 135 6.38 -27.62 -12.06
N PHE A 136 6.04 -26.36 -12.35
CA PHE A 136 6.30 -25.22 -11.47
C PHE A 136 5.55 -25.33 -10.13
N LEU A 137 4.44 -26.08 -10.09
CA LEU A 137 3.68 -26.34 -8.85
C LEU A 137 4.49 -27.14 -7.81
N THR A 138 5.58 -27.80 -8.21
CA THR A 138 6.49 -28.51 -7.29
C THR A 138 7.39 -27.57 -6.49
N CYS A 139 7.40 -26.27 -6.80
CA CYS A 139 8.24 -25.30 -6.12
C CYS A 139 7.57 -24.77 -4.84
N ASP A 140 8.32 -24.76 -3.72
CA ASP A 140 7.85 -24.25 -2.42
C ASP A 140 7.54 -22.75 -2.42
N ASN A 141 8.13 -22.01 -3.36
CA ASN A 141 7.92 -20.58 -3.56
C ASN A 141 6.73 -20.26 -4.50
N VAL A 142 5.89 -21.26 -4.83
CA VAL A 142 4.60 -21.05 -5.51
C VAL A 142 3.47 -21.05 -4.50
N TYR A 143 2.62 -20.03 -4.55
CA TYR A 143 1.34 -19.98 -3.85
C TYR A 143 0.22 -20.13 -4.87
N LEU A 144 -0.65 -21.12 -4.68
CA LEU A 144 -1.76 -21.42 -5.58
C LEU A 144 -3.08 -20.98 -4.94
N PHE A 145 -3.79 -20.07 -5.58
CA PHE A 145 -5.13 -19.66 -5.16
C PHE A 145 -6.17 -20.60 -5.77
N VAL A 146 -6.93 -21.27 -4.91
CA VAL A 146 -8.02 -22.15 -5.32
C VAL A 146 -9.29 -21.75 -4.56
N PRO A 147 -10.07 -20.78 -5.06
CA PRO A 147 -11.26 -20.33 -4.35
C PRO A 147 -12.25 -21.47 -4.19
N PHE A 148 -12.93 -21.52 -3.04
CA PHE A 148 -13.96 -22.52 -2.69
C PHE A 148 -13.50 -23.98 -2.54
N ALA A 149 -12.22 -24.29 -2.78
CA ALA A 149 -11.72 -25.66 -2.60
C ALA A 149 -11.48 -26.02 -1.13
N ASP A 150 -11.16 -25.03 -0.30
CA ASP A 150 -10.96 -25.21 1.13
C ASP A 150 -11.41 -23.96 1.91
N TYR A 151 -11.60 -24.10 3.22
CA TYR A 151 -12.14 -23.02 4.05
C TYR A 151 -11.17 -21.83 4.19
N ILE A 152 -9.86 -22.04 4.04
CA ILE A 152 -8.85 -20.99 4.18
C ILE A 152 -8.85 -20.13 2.93
N SER A 153 -8.72 -20.75 1.75
CA SER A 153 -8.82 -20.07 0.47
C SER A 153 -10.15 -19.32 0.33
N THR A 154 -11.25 -19.93 0.80
CA THR A 154 -12.58 -19.30 0.82
C THR A 154 -12.67 -18.11 1.77
N THR A 155 -12.05 -18.22 2.95
CA THR A 155 -12.10 -17.12 3.93
C THR A 155 -11.23 -15.95 3.45
N ILE A 156 -10.04 -16.22 2.90
CA ILE A 156 -9.14 -15.20 2.35
C ILE A 156 -9.84 -14.42 1.23
N ILE A 157 -10.46 -15.10 0.27
CA ILE A 157 -11.15 -14.41 -0.84
C ILE A 157 -12.34 -13.58 -0.33
N ILE A 158 -13.09 -14.06 0.67
CA ILE A 158 -14.20 -13.30 1.27
C ILE A 158 -13.67 -12.03 1.96
N LEU A 159 -12.62 -12.15 2.77
CA LEU A 159 -12.01 -11.01 3.46
C LEU A 159 -11.51 -9.98 2.45
N TRP A 160 -10.86 -10.43 1.37
CA TRP A 160 -10.35 -9.56 0.33
C TRP A 160 -11.46 -8.81 -0.43
N ILE A 161 -12.60 -9.47 -0.70
CA ILE A 161 -13.78 -8.83 -1.31
C ILE A 161 -14.38 -7.80 -0.35
N VAL A 162 -14.57 -8.17 0.92
CA VAL A 162 -15.12 -7.27 1.94
C VAL A 162 -14.22 -6.05 2.09
N GLU A 163 -12.90 -6.22 2.08
CA GLU A 163 -11.94 -5.13 2.10
C GLU A 163 -12.12 -4.20 0.90
N CYS A 164 -12.17 -4.73 -0.33
CA CYS A 164 -12.39 -3.93 -1.53
C CYS A 164 -13.66 -3.08 -1.41
N ILE A 165 -14.74 -3.66 -0.87
CA ILE A 165 -16.01 -2.96 -0.63
C ILE A 165 -15.86 -1.87 0.44
N VAL A 166 -15.27 -2.20 1.60
CA VAL A 166 -15.04 -1.25 2.70
C VAL A 166 -14.17 -0.10 2.23
N LEU A 167 -13.12 -0.36 1.48
CA LEU A 167 -12.21 0.65 0.96
C LEU A 167 -12.92 1.57 -0.05
N PHE A 168 -13.81 1.03 -0.88
CA PHE A 168 -14.62 1.82 -1.80
C PHE A 168 -15.67 2.70 -1.10
N LEU A 169 -16.34 2.17 -0.05
CA LEU A 169 -17.40 2.87 0.67
C LEU A 169 -16.88 3.86 1.72
N SER A 170 -15.75 3.55 2.36
CA SER A 170 -15.18 4.34 3.45
C SER A 170 -14.73 5.73 3.00
N ILE A 171 -14.32 5.92 1.75
CA ILE A 171 -13.89 7.23 1.22
C ILE A 171 -15.05 8.22 1.11
N PRO A 172 -16.11 7.95 0.34
CA PRO A 172 -17.25 8.86 0.28
C PRO A 172 -17.90 9.00 1.66
N GLY A 173 -17.99 7.91 2.43
CA GLY A 173 -18.49 7.93 3.81
C GLY A 173 -17.71 8.87 4.72
N THR A 174 -16.38 8.80 4.71
CA THR A 174 -15.50 9.66 5.51
C THR A 174 -15.57 11.11 5.04
N ALA A 175 -15.60 11.36 3.73
CA ALA A 175 -15.75 12.70 3.18
C ALA A 175 -17.07 13.35 3.61
N ILE A 176 -18.18 12.60 3.55
CA ILE A 176 -19.51 13.07 3.99
C ILE A 176 -19.53 13.27 5.50
N PHE A 177 -19.09 12.27 6.28
CA PHE A 177 -19.06 12.34 7.74
C PHE A 177 -18.28 13.55 8.23
N ILE A 178 -17.10 13.80 7.67
CA ILE A 178 -16.27 14.94 8.08
C ILE A 178 -16.92 16.27 7.65
N ASN A 179 -17.49 16.37 6.44
CA ASN A 179 -18.22 17.57 6.04
C ASN A 179 -19.41 17.90 6.96
N LEU A 180 -20.07 16.88 7.51
CA LEU A 180 -21.19 17.03 8.45
C LEU A 180 -20.73 17.29 9.89
N SER A 181 -19.58 16.72 10.29
CA SER A 181 -19.12 16.70 11.69
C SER A 181 -18.19 17.85 12.06
N ILE A 182 -17.51 18.49 11.10
CA ILE A 182 -16.75 19.70 11.45
C ILE A 182 -17.76 20.81 11.76
N SER A 183 -17.96 21.09 13.05
CA SER A 183 -18.80 22.20 13.49
C SER A 183 -18.17 23.53 13.08
N LYS A 184 -19.02 24.50 12.70
CA LYS A 184 -18.60 25.90 12.46
C LYS A 184 -18.09 26.61 13.74
N SER A 185 -17.94 25.90 14.87
CA SER A 185 -17.51 26.46 16.16
C SER A 185 -15.99 26.49 16.35
N ALA A 186 -15.22 25.90 15.43
CA ALA A 186 -13.77 26.08 15.40
C ALA A 186 -13.43 27.51 14.91
N SER A 187 -12.37 28.12 15.45
CA SER A 187 -11.88 29.41 14.94
C SER A 187 -11.65 29.32 13.41
N GLU A 188 -11.82 30.42 12.67
CA GLU A 188 -11.65 30.42 11.21
C GLU A 188 -10.28 29.85 10.78
N SER A 189 -9.25 30.08 11.60
CA SER A 189 -7.89 29.56 11.37
C SER A 189 -7.82 28.03 11.50
N THR A 190 -8.45 27.46 12.54
CA THR A 190 -8.50 26.01 12.79
C THR A 190 -9.34 25.30 11.73
N TRP A 191 -10.50 25.87 11.40
CA TRP A 191 -11.39 25.38 10.35
C TRP A 191 -10.67 25.25 9.00
N LYS A 192 -9.93 26.30 8.61
CA LYS A 192 -9.17 26.32 7.35
C LYS A 192 -8.07 25.24 7.32
N ILE A 193 -7.43 24.96 8.46
CA ILE A 193 -6.43 23.90 8.57
C ILE A 193 -7.09 22.53 8.42
N GLN A 194 -8.16 22.25 9.19
CA GLN A 194 -8.89 20.99 9.15
C GLN A 194 -9.44 20.69 7.75
N LYS A 195 -10.04 21.69 7.08
CA LYS A 195 -10.56 21.54 5.71
C LYS A 195 -9.46 21.22 4.69
N ASN A 196 -8.28 21.85 4.80
CA ASN A 196 -7.16 21.56 3.91
C ASN A 196 -6.56 20.17 4.15
N LEU A 197 -6.47 19.75 5.41
CA LEU A 197 -6.03 18.39 5.76
C LEU A 197 -7.01 17.34 5.24
N LEU A 198 -8.32 17.56 5.42
CA LEU A 198 -9.36 16.70 4.89
C LEU A 198 -9.26 16.56 3.37
N LYS A 199 -9.10 17.68 2.65
CA LYS A 199 -8.95 17.65 1.19
C LYS A 199 -7.75 16.80 0.78
N SER A 200 -6.61 16.94 1.46
CA SER A 200 -5.42 16.12 1.19
C SER A 200 -5.68 14.63 1.46
N LEU A 201 -6.37 14.32 2.56
CA LEU A 201 -6.68 12.95 2.94
C LEU A 201 -7.64 12.28 1.94
N VAL A 202 -8.67 12.99 1.48
CA VAL A 202 -9.58 12.48 0.44
C VAL A 202 -8.84 12.17 -0.84
N ILE A 203 -7.93 13.06 -1.28
CA ILE A 203 -7.11 12.83 -2.48
C ILE A 203 -6.24 11.57 -2.31
N GLN A 204 -5.57 11.42 -1.17
CA GLN A 204 -4.77 10.23 -0.88
C GLN A 204 -5.61 8.97 -0.85
N ALA A 205 -6.73 8.99 -0.16
CA ALA A 205 -7.63 7.85 -0.08
C ALA A 205 -8.08 7.45 -1.49
N SER A 206 -8.50 8.41 -2.33
CA SER A 206 -8.89 8.13 -3.71
C SER A 206 -7.77 7.49 -4.53
N ILE A 207 -6.52 7.90 -4.32
CA ILE A 207 -5.36 7.26 -4.98
C ILE A 207 -5.26 5.79 -4.58
N HIS A 208 -5.40 5.44 -3.30
CA HIS A 208 -5.39 4.03 -2.88
C HIS A 208 -6.59 3.26 -3.43
N SER A 209 -7.81 3.82 -3.42
CA SER A 209 -8.95 3.11 -4.02
C SER A 209 -8.77 2.80 -5.50
N ILE A 210 -8.13 3.69 -6.24
CA ILE A 210 -7.89 3.46 -7.66
C ILE A 210 -6.70 2.50 -7.83
N MET A 211 -5.55 2.81 -7.26
CA MET A 211 -4.30 2.11 -7.54
C MET A 211 -4.09 0.83 -6.73
N MET A 212 -4.84 0.63 -5.64
CA MET A 212 -4.88 -0.61 -4.87
C MET A 212 -6.21 -1.33 -5.13
N GLY A 213 -7.34 -0.64 -5.09
CA GLY A 213 -8.66 -1.26 -5.28
C GLY A 213 -8.89 -1.85 -6.66
N VAL A 214 -8.47 -1.18 -7.75
CA VAL A 214 -8.66 -1.71 -9.12
C VAL A 214 -7.81 -2.97 -9.34
N PRO A 215 -6.48 -3.00 -9.06
CA PRO A 215 -5.69 -4.23 -9.17
C PRO A 215 -6.25 -5.39 -8.33
N ASN A 216 -6.66 -5.14 -7.09
CA ASN A 216 -7.26 -6.17 -6.25
C ASN A 216 -8.60 -6.67 -6.80
N GLY A 217 -9.42 -5.78 -7.37
CA GLY A 217 -10.64 -6.17 -8.09
C GLY A 217 -10.34 -7.06 -9.31
N MET A 218 -9.26 -6.77 -10.04
CA MET A 218 -8.80 -7.61 -11.15
C MET A 218 -8.31 -8.99 -10.67
N PHE A 219 -7.59 -9.06 -9.55
CA PHE A 219 -7.16 -10.34 -8.96
C PHE A 219 -8.36 -11.16 -8.50
N ASN A 220 -9.34 -10.54 -7.83
CA ASN A 220 -10.59 -11.19 -7.45
C ASN A 220 -11.32 -11.76 -8.67
N TYR A 221 -11.46 -10.98 -9.74
CA TYR A 221 -12.02 -11.47 -11.00
C TYR A 221 -11.25 -12.68 -11.54
N ALA A 222 -9.92 -12.61 -11.57
CA ALA A 222 -9.06 -13.70 -12.04
C ALA A 222 -9.23 -14.97 -11.19
N PHE A 223 -9.40 -14.85 -9.87
CA PHE A 223 -9.64 -16.03 -9.01
C PHE A 223 -10.94 -16.75 -9.36
N PHE A 224 -12.02 -16.04 -9.67
CA PHE A 224 -13.31 -16.65 -9.99
C PHE A 224 -13.41 -17.18 -11.42
N PHE A 225 -12.77 -16.49 -12.37
CA PHE A 225 -13.00 -16.72 -13.80
C PHE A 225 -11.74 -17.17 -14.56
N GLY A 226 -10.60 -17.24 -13.88
CA GLY A 226 -9.29 -17.44 -14.51
C GLY A 226 -8.77 -16.19 -15.20
N TYR A 227 -7.53 -16.26 -15.67
CA TYR A 227 -6.91 -15.28 -16.54
C TYR A 227 -5.94 -15.98 -17.49
N GLU A 228 -5.85 -15.50 -18.72
CA GLU A 228 -4.93 -16.05 -19.72
C GLU A 228 -3.81 -15.06 -20.06
N ASN A 229 -4.03 -13.77 -19.81
CA ASN A 229 -3.14 -12.70 -20.22
C ASN A 229 -2.24 -12.24 -19.06
N GLU A 230 -1.00 -12.71 -19.07
CA GLU A 230 0.05 -12.30 -18.11
C GLU A 230 0.29 -10.80 -18.12
N SER A 231 0.17 -10.13 -19.28
CA SER A 231 0.46 -8.69 -19.40
C SER A 231 -0.51 -7.85 -18.57
N LEU A 232 -1.78 -8.25 -18.50
CA LEU A 232 -2.78 -7.58 -17.65
C LEU A 232 -2.48 -7.80 -16.16
N ALA A 233 -2.09 -9.01 -15.78
CA ALA A 233 -1.72 -9.33 -14.40
C ALA A 233 -0.48 -8.53 -13.96
N TYR A 234 0.58 -8.53 -14.76
CA TYR A 234 1.78 -7.73 -14.50
C TYR A 234 1.50 -6.22 -14.51
N GLY A 235 0.61 -5.74 -15.39
CA GLY A 235 0.15 -4.36 -15.37
C GLY A 235 -0.56 -3.98 -14.05
N ALA A 236 -1.41 -4.87 -13.53
CA ALA A 236 -2.03 -4.71 -12.22
C ALA A 236 -1.00 -4.67 -11.09
N PHE A 237 0.02 -5.54 -11.13
CA PHE A 237 1.14 -5.49 -10.16
C PHE A 237 1.94 -4.20 -10.26
N VAL A 238 2.21 -3.65 -11.45
CA VAL A 238 2.90 -2.35 -11.60
C VAL A 238 2.09 -1.22 -10.96
N ILE A 239 0.78 -1.15 -11.25
CA ILE A 239 -0.11 -0.15 -10.67
C ILE A 239 -0.13 -0.28 -9.14
N LEU A 240 -0.25 -1.52 -8.67
CA LEU A 240 -0.22 -1.83 -7.24
C LEU A 240 1.12 -1.43 -6.62
N THR A 241 2.28 -1.73 -7.22
CA THR A 241 3.59 -1.30 -6.72
C THR A 241 3.69 0.24 -6.63
N TYR A 242 3.19 0.97 -7.63
CA TYR A 242 3.36 2.42 -7.73
C TYR A 242 2.44 3.22 -6.78
N HIS A 243 1.45 2.58 -6.16
CA HIS A 243 0.43 3.27 -5.37
C HIS A 243 1.03 4.12 -4.24
N GLY A 244 2.02 3.58 -3.53
CA GLY A 244 2.66 4.22 -2.39
C GLY A 244 3.43 5.47 -2.78
N PHE A 245 4.11 5.42 -3.93
CA PHE A 245 4.86 6.53 -4.49
C PHE A 245 3.92 7.66 -4.87
N VAL A 246 2.88 7.36 -5.65
CA VAL A 246 1.90 8.35 -6.12
C VAL A 246 1.16 8.98 -4.93
N SER A 247 0.80 8.18 -3.93
CA SER A 247 0.17 8.63 -2.68
C SER A 247 1.07 9.58 -1.88
N THR A 248 2.35 9.24 -1.73
CA THR A 248 3.33 10.07 -1.02
C THR A 248 3.66 11.35 -1.78
N PHE A 249 3.72 11.29 -3.10
CA PHE A 249 3.89 12.47 -3.93
C PHE A 249 2.68 13.42 -3.79
N ALA A 250 1.46 12.88 -3.81
CA ALA A 250 0.25 13.64 -3.53
C ALA A 250 0.24 14.23 -2.11
N LEU A 251 0.73 13.48 -1.11
CA LEU A 251 0.93 13.99 0.26
C LEU A 251 1.82 15.24 0.27
N ILE A 252 2.98 15.19 -0.38
CA ILE A 252 3.89 16.33 -0.51
C ILE A 252 3.20 17.53 -1.16
N ILE A 253 2.45 17.30 -2.25
CA ILE A 253 1.80 18.36 -3.01
C ILE A 253 0.61 18.96 -2.26
N PHE A 254 -0.22 18.17 -1.58
CA PHE A 254 -1.49 18.65 -1.04
C PHE A 254 -1.45 18.99 0.45
N THR A 255 -0.47 18.49 1.21
CA THR A 255 -0.31 18.84 2.62
C THR A 255 0.50 20.11 2.80
N LYS A 256 -0.20 21.22 3.08
CA LYS A 256 0.40 22.57 3.14
C LYS A 256 1.66 22.65 4.03
N PRO A 257 1.67 22.18 5.30
CA PRO A 257 2.88 22.26 6.14
C PRO A 257 4.10 21.57 5.51
N LEU A 258 3.86 20.43 4.84
CA LEU A 258 4.90 19.64 4.17
C LEU A 258 5.43 20.37 2.93
N ARG A 259 4.52 20.83 2.07
CA ARG A 259 4.84 21.61 0.87
C ARG A 259 5.63 22.89 1.20
N GLU A 260 5.19 23.64 2.20
CA GLU A 260 5.85 24.89 2.59
C GLU A 260 7.25 24.64 3.16
N TYR A 261 7.41 23.59 3.97
CA TYR A 261 8.72 23.20 4.48
C TYR A 261 9.70 22.89 3.34
N LEU A 262 9.29 22.06 2.38
CA LEU A 262 10.14 21.70 1.24
C LEU A 262 10.48 22.90 0.34
N LEU A 263 9.52 23.78 0.05
CA LEU A 263 9.77 24.99 -0.74
C LEU A 263 10.78 25.93 -0.07
N ILE A 264 10.78 25.99 1.27
CA ILE A 264 11.78 26.76 2.04
C ILE A 264 13.13 26.04 2.03
N ALA A 265 13.15 24.74 2.30
CA ALA A 265 14.37 23.93 2.34
C ALA A 265 15.13 23.96 0.99
N PHE A 266 14.40 23.89 -0.12
CA PHE A 266 14.97 23.98 -1.47
C PHE A 266 15.19 25.41 -1.97
N LYS A 267 14.99 26.44 -1.14
CA LYS A 267 15.11 27.87 -1.50
C LYS A 267 14.22 28.28 -2.70
N MET A 268 13.20 27.49 -3.02
CA MET A 268 12.26 27.76 -4.11
C MET A 268 11.26 28.87 -3.75
N LYS A 269 11.16 29.22 -2.46
CA LYS A 269 10.47 30.40 -1.98
C LYS A 269 11.49 31.31 -1.29
N LYS A 270 11.59 32.58 -1.71
CA LYS A 270 12.33 33.60 -0.92
C LYS A 270 11.70 33.62 0.47
N THR A 271 12.50 33.39 1.51
CA THR A 271 12.11 33.69 2.88
C THR A 271 11.77 35.17 2.90
N ALA A 272 10.48 35.52 2.87
CA ALA A 272 10.07 36.85 3.25
C ALA A 272 10.53 36.97 4.70
N THR A 273 11.55 37.79 4.92
CA THR A 273 12.05 38.13 6.24
C THR A 273 10.92 38.81 7.00
N GLN A 274 10.03 38.02 7.60
CA GLN A 274 9.16 38.50 8.65
C GLN A 274 10.09 38.80 9.83
N LYS A 275 10.59 40.04 9.88
CA LYS A 275 10.91 40.72 11.13
C LYS A 275 9.61 40.80 11.94
N VAL A 276 9.15 39.67 12.49
CA VAL A 276 8.31 39.70 13.69
C VAL A 276 9.30 39.90 14.82
N SER A 277 9.46 41.15 15.20
CA SER A 277 10.13 41.55 16.42
C SER A 277 9.61 40.69 17.57
N MET A 278 10.49 39.95 18.25
CA MET A 278 10.17 39.11 19.43
C MET A 278 9.74 39.91 20.67
N THR A 279 9.21 41.13 20.52
CA THR A 279 8.78 42.00 21.62
C THR A 279 7.28 42.22 21.70
N SER A 280 6.46 41.77 20.75
CA SER A 280 5.02 42.08 20.79
C SER A 280 4.11 40.96 21.32
N LEU A 281 4.64 39.79 21.71
CA LEU A 281 3.82 38.71 22.28
C LEU A 281 3.67 38.76 23.80
N HIS A 282 4.31 39.72 24.49
CA HIS A 282 4.26 39.83 25.95
C HIS A 282 3.33 40.94 26.47
N LYS A 283 2.61 41.66 25.59
CA LYS A 283 1.77 42.81 25.99
C LYS A 283 0.25 42.60 25.87
N ARG A 284 -0.21 41.37 25.61
CA ARG A 284 -1.66 41.07 25.43
C ARG A 284 -2.25 40.04 26.39
N THR A 285 -1.57 39.77 27.51
CA THR A 285 -2.09 38.94 28.62
C THR A 285 -2.19 39.71 29.94
N SER A 286 -2.21 41.04 29.88
CA SER A 286 -2.77 41.85 30.96
C SER A 286 -3.94 42.61 30.37
N VAL A 287 -5.10 42.52 31.02
CA VAL A 287 -6.36 43.21 30.75
C VAL A 287 -7.42 42.31 30.09
N PHE A 288 -8.26 41.79 31.01
CA PHE A 288 -9.52 41.03 30.91
C PHE A 288 -9.44 39.55 30.57
#